data_AF-X1LY16-F1
#
_entry.id   AF-X1LY16-F1
#
_cell.length_a   1.000
_cell.length_b   1.000
_cell.length_c   1.000
_cell.angle_alpha   90.00
_cell.angle_beta   90.00
_cell.angle_gamma   90.00
#
_symmetry.space_group_name_H-M   'P 1'
#
loop_
_entity.id
_entity.type
_entity.pdbx_description
1 polymer ?
#
loop_
_entity_poly.entity_id
_entity_poly.type
_entity_poly.pdbx_seq_one_letter_code
_entity_poly.pdbx_strand_id
1 'polypeptide(L)' 'ELIIDLASRTKRLVTVEENALSGGFGNSVVELLQKSGVSDIRVKSIGIPDEFVEQGTQAVLRSK' A
#
# COMPACT_ATOMS: atom_id res chain seq x y z
N GLU A 1 1.97 -11.37 -14.47
CA GLU A 1 1.71 -12.75 -14.00
C GLU A 1 2.23 -13.02 -12.58
N LEU A 2 3.49 -12.72 -12.25
CA LEU A 2 4.10 -13.02 -10.93
C LEU A 2 3.25 -12.65 -9.70
N ILE A 3 2.75 -11.41 -9.61
CA ILE A 3 1.99 -10.93 -8.45
C ILE A 3 0.69 -11.72 -8.26
N ILE A 4 0.01 -12.05 -9.36
CA ILE A 4 -1.26 -12.78 -9.36
C ILE A 4 -1.05 -14.23 -8.89
N ASP A 5 0.02 -14.87 -9.36
CA ASP A 5 0.39 -16.23 -8.91
C ASP A 5 0.68 -16.25 -7.40
N LEU A 6 1.53 -15.32 -6.94
CA LEU A 6 1.89 -15.23 -5.53
C LEU A 6 0.67 -14.93 -4.65
N ALA A 7 -0.20 -14.00 -5.08
CA ALA A 7 -1.45 -13.69 -4.38
C ALA A 7 -2.32 -14.94 -4.24
N SER A 8 -2.53 -15.66 -5.34
CA SER A 8 -3.41 -16.84 -5.38
C SER A 8 -2.93 -17.95 -4.44
N ARG A 9 -1.61 -18.11 -4.29
CA ARG A 9 -0.99 -19.14 -3.44
C ARG A 9 -0.94 -18.75 -1.96
N THR A 10 -0.68 -17.48 -1.65
CA THR A 10 -0.42 -17.03 -0.28
C THR A 10 -1.64 -16.40 0.41
N LYS A 11 -2.61 -15.91 -0.36
CA LYS A 11 -3.82 -15.20 0.09
C LYS A 11 -3.56 -13.94 0.91
N ARG A 12 -2.30 -13.55 1.11
CA ARG A 12 -1.86 -12.42 1.93
C ARG A 12 -0.67 -11.75 1.27
N LEU A 13 -0.77 -10.45 1.03
CA LEU A 13 0.31 -9.64 0.48
C LEU A 13 0.59 -8.44 1.37
N VAL A 14 1.87 -8.10 1.46
CA VAL A 14 2.32 -6.82 2.03
C VAL A 14 3.11 -6.09 0.96
N THR A 15 2.71 -4.86 0.64
CA THR A 15 3.50 -3.97 -0.21
C THR A 15 4.25 -2.97 0.67
N VAL A 16 5.46 -2.62 0.25
CA VAL A 16 6.29 -1.61 0.92
C VAL A 16 6.76 -0.63 -0.14
N GLU A 17 6.53 0.65 0.09
CA GLU A 17 6.87 1.71 -0.87
C GLU A 17 7.35 2.98 -0.15
N GLU A 18 8.33 3.66 -0.74
CA GLU A 18 8.76 5.01 -0.33
C GLU A 18 7.96 6.06 -1.13
N ASN A 19 6.64 5.95 -1.07
CA ASN A 19 5.70 6.81 -1.78
C ASN A 19 4.41 6.98 -0.98
N ALA A 20 3.59 7.96 -1.34
CA ALA A 20 2.23 8.08 -0.82
C ALA A 20 1.45 6.78 -1.08
N LEU A 21 0.76 6.28 -0.05
CA LEU A 21 -0.11 5.12 -0.15
C LEU A 21 -1.26 5.34 -1.14
N SER A 22 -1.75 6.58 -1.21
CA SER A 22 -2.76 7.03 -2.17
C SER A 22 -2.16 7.10 -3.58
N GLY A 23 -2.73 6.34 -4.51
CA GLY A 23 -2.23 6.27 -5.89
C GLY A 23 -0.86 5.59 -6.06
N GLY A 24 -0.28 5.04 -4.99
CA GLY A 24 1.00 4.35 -5.02
C GLY A 24 0.96 2.92 -5.58
N PHE A 25 2.11 2.26 -5.50
CA PHE A 25 2.31 0.87 -5.90
C PHE A 25 1.34 -0.08 -5.20
N GLY A 26 1.12 0.07 -3.89
CA GLY A 26 0.17 -0.76 -3.16
C GLY A 26 -1.24 -0.71 -3.75
N ASN A 27 -1.67 0.48 -4.18
CA ASN A 27 -2.96 0.68 -4.82
C ASN A 27 -3.01 0.03 -6.22
N SER A 28 -1.94 0.17 -7.02
CA SER A 28 -1.84 -0.50 -8.32
C SER A 28 -1.85 -2.02 -8.22
N VAL A 29 -1.27 -2.60 -7.16
CA VAL A 29 -1.33 -4.05 -6.90
C VAL A 29 -2.77 -4.49 -6.61
N VAL A 30 -3.51 -3.75 -5.78
CA VAL A 30 -4.92 -4.04 -5.51
C VAL A 30 -5.75 -3.94 -6.79
N GLU A 31 -5.53 -2.89 -7.60
CA GLU A 31 -6.21 -2.71 -8.89
C GLU A 31 -5.91 -3.85 -9.87
N LEU A 32 -4.65 -4.32 -9.93
CA LEU A 32 -4.26 -5.48 -10.74
C LEU A 32 -5.03 -6.74 -10.32
N LEU A 33 -5.12 -7.02 -9.02
CA LEU A 33 -5.84 -8.19 -8.50
C LEU A 33 -7.33 -8.13 -8.84
N GLN A 34 -7.95 -6.95 -8.69
CA GLN A 34 -9.34 -6.73 -9.07
C GLN A 34 -9.57 -6.96 -10.57
N LYS A 35 -8.75 -6.36 -11.44
CA LYS A 35 -8.83 -6.55 -12.91
C LYS A 35 -8.61 -8.00 -13.33
N SER A 36 -7.83 -8.74 -12.56
CA SER A 36 -7.53 -10.16 -12.82
C SER A 36 -8.59 -11.12 -12.28
N GLY A 37 -9.65 -10.61 -11.62
CA GLY A 37 -10.71 -11.43 -11.04
C GLY A 37 -10.27 -12.25 -9.82
N VAL A 38 -9.09 -11.97 -9.25
CA VAL A 38 -8.58 -12.69 -8.08
C VAL A 38 -9.17 -12.08 -6.82
N SER A 39 -9.94 -12.89 -6.10
CA SER A 39 -10.64 -12.51 -4.88
C SER A 39 -10.07 -13.24 -3.65
N ASP A 40 -10.56 -12.87 -2.46
CA ASP A 40 -10.16 -13.45 -1.17
C ASP A 40 -8.66 -13.29 -0.85
N ILE A 41 -8.09 -12.14 -1.21
CA ILE A 41 -6.70 -11.77 -0.91
C ILE A 41 -6.70 -10.63 0.10
N ARG A 42 -5.97 -10.79 1.21
CA ARG A 42 -5.74 -9.71 2.16
C ARG A 42 -4.47 -8.95 1.78
N VAL A 43 -4.60 -7.68 1.44
CA VAL A 43 -3.47 -6.80 1.11
C VAL A 43 -3.28 -5.76 2.22
N LYS A 44 -2.04 -5.55 2.66
CA LYS A 44 -1.65 -4.45 3.54
C LYS A 44 -0.54 -3.64 2.87
N SER A 45 -0.71 -2.33 2.78
CA SER A 45 0.30 -1.44 2.21
C SER A 45 1.03 -0.69 3.33
N ILE A 46 2.36 -0.60 3.23
CA ILE A 46 3.23 0.17 4.11
C ILE A 46 3.91 1.23 3.24
N GLY A 47 3.70 2.49 3.57
CA GLY A 47 4.22 3.62 2.81
C GLY A 47 3.93 4.93 3.52
N ILE A 48 4.12 6.04 2.81
CA ILE A 48 3.91 7.37 3.36
C ILE A 48 2.40 7.67 3.40
N PRO A 49 1.83 8.11 4.54
CA PRO A 49 0.45 8.54 4.58
C PRO A 49 0.22 9.72 3.61
N ASP A 50 -0.95 9.77 3.00
CA ASP A 50 -1.34 10.88 2.11
C ASP A 50 -1.80 12.08 2.94
N GLU A 51 -0.87 12.60 3.75
CA GLU A 51 -1.06 13.70 4.67
C GLU A 51 0.05 14.72 4.45
N PHE A 52 -0.34 15.99 4.43
CA PHE A 52 0.65 17.06 4.40
C PHE A 52 1.41 17.09 5.71
N VAL A 53 2.73 16.94 5.63
CA VAL A 53 3.62 17.24 6.75
C VAL A 53 3.75 18.76 6.84
N GLU A 54 3.12 19.33 7.86
CA GLU A 54 3.21 20.76 8.16
C GLU A 54 4.67 21.19 8.41
N GLN A 55 5.01 22.42 8.07
CA GLN A 55 6.28 23.03 8.44
C GLN A 55 6.29 23.27 9.96
N GLY A 56 7.24 22.69 10.68
CA GLY A 56 7.34 22.84 12.13
C GLY A 56 8.54 22.11 12.72
N THR A 57 8.85 22.37 13.99
CA THR A 57 9.90 21.62 14.68
C THR A 57 9.45 20.17 14.92
N GLN A 58 10.38 19.21 14.88
CA GLN A 58 10.06 17.79 15.06
C GLN A 58 9.32 17.51 16.37
N ALA A 59 9.64 18.24 17.45
CA ALA A 59 8.99 18.09 18.75
C ALA A 59 7.48 18.38 18.67
N VAL A 60 7.09 19.42 17.92
CA VAL A 60 5.68 19.80 17.72
C VAL A 60 4.95 18.80 16.82
N LEU A 61 5.60 18.35 15.75
CA LEU A 61 4.98 17.44 14.78
C LEU A 61 4.79 16.02 15.35
N ARG A 62 5.64 15.57 16.29
CA ARG A 62 5.57 14.24 16.90
C ARG A 62 4.68 14.16 18.15
N SER A 63 4.23 15.28 18.70
CA SER A 63 3.34 15.32 19.88
C SER A 63 1.85 15.33 19.53
N LYS A 64 1.51 15.45 18.23
CA LYS A 64 0.16 15.24 17.71
C LYS A 64 -0.11 13.74 17.58
#